data_AF-G0UV52-F1
#
_entry.id   AF-G0UV52-F1
#
_cell.length_a   1.000
_cell.length_b   1.000
_cell.length_c   1.000
_cell.angle_alpha   90.00
_cell.angle_beta   90.00
_cell.angle_gamma   90.00
#
_symmetry.space_group_name_H-M   'P 1'
#
loop_
_entity.id
_entity.type
_entity.pdbx_description
1 polymer ?
#
loop_
_entity_poly.entity_id
_entity_poly.type
_entity_poly.pdbx_seq_one_letter_code
_entity_poly.pdbx_strand_id
1 'polypeptide(L)'
;MSIRTRFILTGACLPSYSGKQVQLTFPLESESGEPTTTADMKDLIRRQWPENMSEMKNVVESTEMRVLKGGNLLSDDVQIRSVLTATELSECSVATDGEGDKPEEDQKSVLMHLVFQSSQSYANKADEPRPTQQPVAQQDSCCCTVL
;
A
#
# COMPACT_ATOMS: atom_id res chain seq x y z
N MET A 1 -19.56 -9.64 9.30
CA MET A 1 -19.00 -8.50 10.08
C MET A 1 -17.98 -7.79 9.21
N SER A 2 -17.98 -6.46 9.19
CA SER A 2 -17.03 -5.67 8.39
C SER A 2 -16.18 -4.76 9.27
N ILE A 3 -15.03 -4.34 8.77
CA ILE A 3 -14.10 -3.43 9.44
C ILE A 3 -13.93 -2.17 8.60
N ARG A 4 -13.99 -1.01 9.25
CA ARG A 4 -13.66 0.27 8.64
C ARG A 4 -12.14 0.45 8.66
N THR A 5 -11.53 0.63 7.50
CA THR A 5 -10.10 0.80 7.35
C THR A 5 -9.81 2.10 6.62
N ARG A 6 -8.86 2.87 7.14
CA ARG A 6 -8.37 4.10 6.56
C ARG A 6 -6.95 3.88 6.08
N PHE A 7 -6.74 4.03 4.78
CA PHE A 7 -5.43 3.92 4.17
C PHE A 7 -4.82 5.29 3.95
N ILE A 8 -3.57 5.46 4.35
CA ILE A 8 -2.72 6.53 3.87
C ILE A 8 -2.09 6.07 2.55
N LEU A 9 -2.29 6.84 1.48
CA LEU A 9 -1.73 6.56 0.16
C LEU A 9 -0.26 6.99 0.12
N THR A 10 0.64 6.09 -0.26
CA THR A 10 2.08 6.38 -0.38
C THR A 10 2.73 5.66 -1.56
N GLY A 11 4.00 5.98 -1.83
CA GLY A 11 4.79 5.35 -2.90
C GLY A 11 4.54 5.97 -4.27
N ALA A 12 4.49 5.12 -5.31
CA ALA A 12 4.29 5.48 -6.72
C ALA A 12 2.83 5.88 -7.04
N CYS A 13 2.23 6.70 -6.18
CA CYS A 13 0.97 7.39 -6.44
C CYS A 13 1.21 8.75 -7.08
N LEU A 14 0.15 9.37 -7.62
CA LEU A 14 0.22 10.76 -8.08
C LEU A 14 0.69 11.65 -6.92
N PRO A 15 1.64 12.59 -7.11
CA PRO A 15 2.16 13.42 -6.03
C PRO A 15 1.08 14.19 -5.25
N SER A 16 0.01 14.61 -5.92
CA SER A 16 -1.16 15.28 -5.32
C SER A 16 -2.00 14.37 -4.41
N TYR A 17 -1.75 13.06 -4.40
CA TYR A 17 -2.43 12.06 -3.57
C TYR A 17 -1.52 11.43 -2.52
N SER A 18 -0.22 11.70 -2.56
CA SER A 18 0.71 11.24 -1.51
C SER A 18 0.30 11.82 -0.16
N GLY A 19 0.12 10.95 0.84
CA GLY A 19 -0.33 11.32 2.18
C GLY A 19 -1.84 11.54 2.30
N LYS A 20 -2.60 11.51 1.19
CA LYS A 20 -4.07 11.53 1.26
C LYS A 20 -4.58 10.23 1.86
N GLN A 21 -5.78 10.31 2.41
CA GLN A 21 -6.42 9.20 3.09
C GLN A 21 -7.64 8.74 2.30
N VAL A 22 -7.80 7.42 2.19
CA VAL A 22 -9.00 6.79 1.65
C VAL A 22 -9.58 5.83 2.68
N GLN A 23 -10.88 5.94 2.92
CA GLN A 23 -11.59 5.08 3.87
C GLN A 23 -12.41 4.08 3.08
N LEU A 24 -12.27 2.80 3.43
CA LEU A 24 -12.98 1.69 2.81
C LEU A 24 -13.43 0.71 3.90
N THR A 25 -14.51 -0.01 3.63
CA THR A 25 -15.06 -0.99 4.55
C THR A 25 -14.86 -2.38 3.96
N PHE A 26 -14.24 -3.29 4.73
CA PHE A 26 -13.94 -4.65 4.27
C PHE A 26 -14.69 -5.67 5.10
N PRO A 27 -15.33 -6.67 4.48
CA PRO A 27 -15.84 -7.81 5.23
C PRO A 27 -14.65 -8.61 5.80
N LEU A 28 -14.76 -9.07 7.05
CA LEU A 28 -13.73 -9.91 7.68
C LEU A 28 -13.83 -11.38 7.26
N GLU A 29 -14.96 -11.77 6.68
CA GLU A 29 -15.27 -13.09 6.16
C GLU A 29 -15.92 -12.90 4.78
N SER A 30 -15.55 -13.73 3.81
CA SER A 30 -16.15 -13.75 2.49
C SER A 30 -17.59 -14.26 2.54
N GLU A 31 -18.33 -14.13 1.44
CA GLU A 31 -19.69 -14.69 1.32
C GLU A 31 -19.71 -16.23 1.48
N SER A 32 -18.59 -16.90 1.20
CA SER A 32 -18.45 -18.35 1.42
C SER A 32 -18.10 -18.72 2.86
N GLY A 33 -17.92 -17.73 3.75
CA GLY A 33 -17.50 -17.91 5.14
C GLY A 33 -15.99 -18.09 5.34
N GLU A 34 -15.20 -17.95 4.28
CA GLU A 34 -13.74 -18.03 4.37
C GLU A 34 -13.16 -16.72 4.93
N PRO A 35 -12.08 -16.73 5.72
CA PRO A 35 -11.46 -15.50 6.22
C PRO A 35 -10.95 -14.62 5.07
N THR A 36 -11.26 -13.33 5.10
CA THR A 36 -10.76 -12.38 4.10
C THR A 36 -9.25 -12.21 4.22
N THR A 37 -8.56 -12.34 3.09
CA THR A 37 -7.10 -12.18 2.99
C THR A 37 -6.69 -10.77 2.55
N THR A 38 -5.39 -10.49 2.60
CA THR A 38 -4.83 -9.24 2.08
C THR A 38 -4.96 -9.16 0.56
N ALA A 39 -4.90 -10.29 -0.17
CA ALA A 39 -5.21 -10.34 -1.59
C ALA A 39 -6.65 -9.88 -1.88
N ASP A 40 -7.63 -10.44 -1.15
CA ASP A 40 -9.04 -10.07 -1.29
C ASP A 40 -9.28 -8.59 -1.01
N MET A 41 -8.60 -8.06 0.02
CA MET A 41 -8.62 -6.63 0.34
C MET A 41 -8.11 -5.78 -0.83
N LYS A 42 -6.97 -6.14 -1.45
CA LYS A 42 -6.43 -5.43 -2.62
C LYS A 42 -7.40 -5.47 -3.81
N ASP A 43 -8.04 -6.61 -4.05
CA ASP A 43 -8.99 -6.75 -5.13
C ASP A 43 -10.28 -5.94 -4.89
N LEU A 44 -10.76 -5.89 -3.65
CA LEU A 44 -11.86 -5.01 -3.26
C LEU A 44 -11.51 -3.54 -3.46
N ILE A 45 -10.30 -3.11 -3.08
CA ILE A 45 -9.82 -1.74 -3.31
C ILE A 45 -9.88 -1.37 -4.80
N ARG A 46 -9.47 -2.27 -5.70
CA ARG A 46 -9.54 -2.03 -7.15
C ARG A 46 -10.97 -1.89 -7.65
N ARG A 47 -11.88 -2.74 -7.17
CA ARG A 47 -13.28 -2.78 -7.62
C ARG A 47 -14.11 -1.62 -7.07
N GLN A 48 -13.82 -1.18 -5.86
CA GLN A 48 -14.60 -0.19 -5.11
C GLN A 48 -13.83 1.12 -4.90
N TRP A 49 -12.91 1.44 -5.80
CA TRP A 49 -12.14 2.68 -5.69
C TRP A 49 -13.08 3.90 -5.74
N PRO A 50 -12.97 4.86 -4.80
CA PRO A 50 -13.90 5.98 -4.73
C PRO A 50 -13.88 6.89 -5.97
N GLU A 51 -15.06 7.30 -6.42
CA GLU A 51 -15.22 8.13 -7.63
C GLU A 51 -14.60 9.53 -7.49
N ASN A 52 -14.61 10.08 -6.27
CA ASN A 52 -13.97 11.36 -5.94
C ASN A 52 -12.42 11.30 -6.02
N MET A 53 -11.85 10.10 -6.18
CA MET A 53 -10.43 9.88 -6.46
C MET A 53 -10.21 9.15 -7.79
N SER A 54 -11.10 9.36 -8.77
CA SER A 54 -11.05 8.70 -10.08
C SER A 54 -9.74 8.91 -10.84
N GLU A 55 -9.03 10.02 -10.62
CA GLU A 55 -7.70 10.28 -11.21
C GLU A 55 -6.66 9.20 -10.83
N MET A 56 -6.82 8.58 -9.65
CA MET A 56 -5.95 7.51 -9.17
C MET A 56 -6.34 6.12 -9.69
N LYS A 57 -7.49 5.98 -10.37
CA LYS A 57 -8.01 4.67 -10.81
C LYS A 57 -7.02 3.91 -11.71
N ASN A 58 -6.43 4.61 -12.67
CA ASN A 58 -5.42 4.01 -13.56
C ASN A 58 -4.20 3.50 -12.78
N VAL A 59 -3.77 4.21 -11.74
CA VAL A 59 -2.63 3.80 -10.88
C VAL A 59 -3.01 2.55 -10.09
N VAL A 60 -4.19 2.54 -9.48
CA VAL A 60 -4.71 1.42 -8.67
C VAL A 60 -4.88 0.14 -9.49
N GLU A 61 -5.30 0.26 -10.74
CA GLU A 61 -5.47 -0.88 -11.65
C GLU A 61 -4.14 -1.43 -12.17
N SER A 62 -3.17 -0.55 -12.48
CA SER A 62 -1.94 -0.94 -13.17
C SER A 62 -0.71 -1.17 -12.27
N THR A 63 -0.77 -0.72 -11.02
CA THR A 63 0.39 -0.71 -10.11
C THR A 63 0.29 -1.81 -9.06
N GLU A 64 1.45 -2.36 -8.66
CA GLU A 64 1.51 -3.29 -7.55
C GLU A 64 1.14 -2.56 -6.25
N MET A 65 0.21 -3.14 -5.49
CA MET A 65 -0.21 -2.61 -4.20
C MET A 65 0.39 -3.43 -3.07
N ARG A 66 0.91 -2.75 -2.06
CA ARG A 66 1.37 -3.33 -0.80
C ARG A 66 0.64 -2.69 0.37
N VAL A 67 0.32 -3.50 1.38
CA VAL A 67 -0.40 -3.03 2.56
C VAL A 67 0.54 -3.10 3.76
N LEU A 68 0.68 -1.98 4.47
CA LEU A 68 1.44 -1.94 5.72
C LEU A 68 0.51 -1.66 6.90
N LYS A 69 0.69 -2.38 8.00
CA LYS A 69 0.05 -2.10 9.29
C LYS A 69 1.11 -1.94 10.38
N GLY A 70 1.13 -0.78 11.04
CA GLY A 70 2.11 -0.49 12.10
C GLY A 70 3.57 -0.67 11.65
N GLY A 71 3.88 -0.37 10.38
CA GLY A 71 5.21 -0.57 9.80
C GLY A 71 5.50 -1.97 9.27
N ASN A 72 4.62 -2.95 9.49
CA ASN A 72 4.80 -4.32 9.00
C ASN A 72 4.10 -4.53 7.65
N LEU A 73 4.81 -5.13 6.71
CA LEU A 73 4.27 -5.51 5.40
C LEU A 73 3.39 -6.75 5.54
N LEU A 74 2.17 -6.66 5.02
CA LEU A 74 1.23 -7.77 4.97
C LEU A 74 1.38 -8.52 3.65
N SER A 75 1.65 -9.82 3.75
CA SER A 75 1.67 -10.74 2.61
C SER A 75 0.24 -11.04 2.15
N ASP A 76 0.08 -11.45 0.89
CA ASP A 76 -1.22 -11.62 0.25
C ASP A 76 -2.11 -12.68 0.92
N ASP A 77 -1.51 -13.72 1.47
CA ASP A 77 -2.15 -14.84 2.18
C ASP A 77 -2.56 -14.51 3.63
N VAL A 78 -2.12 -13.36 4.16
CA VAL A 78 -2.41 -12.97 5.54
C VAL A 78 -3.90 -12.64 5.68
N GLN A 79 -4.56 -13.34 6.61
CA GLN A 79 -5.94 -13.08 6.99
C GLN A 79 -6.05 -11.75 7.74
N ILE A 80 -6.93 -10.87 7.28
CA ILE A 80 -7.08 -9.50 7.83
C ILE A 80 -7.41 -9.54 9.32
N ARG A 81 -8.27 -10.45 9.75
CA ARG A 81 -8.64 -10.60 11.16
C ARG A 81 -7.44 -10.84 12.08
N SER A 82 -6.41 -11.55 11.60
CA SER A 82 -5.23 -11.90 12.40
C SER A 82 -4.31 -10.73 12.72
N VAL A 83 -4.35 -9.67 11.91
CA VAL A 83 -3.50 -8.48 12.08
C VAL A 83 -4.17 -7.38 12.88
N LEU A 84 -5.46 -7.52 13.18
CA LEU A 84 -6.24 -6.58 13.97
C LEU A 84 -6.12 -6.91 15.46
N THR A 85 -5.97 -5.87 16.27
CA THR A 85 -6.06 -5.97 17.73
C THR A 85 -7.52 -6.14 18.16
N ALA A 86 -7.73 -6.66 19.38
CA ALA A 86 -9.07 -6.75 19.95
C ALA A 86 -9.78 -5.40 20.02
N THR A 87 -9.04 -4.32 20.30
CA THR A 87 -9.57 -2.95 20.31
C THR A 87 -10.00 -2.51 18.92
N GLU A 88 -9.15 -2.71 17.90
CA GLU A 88 -9.51 -2.39 16.50
C GLU A 88 -10.76 -3.17 16.06
N LEU A 89 -10.83 -4.47 16.39
CA LEU A 89 -11.98 -5.31 16.07
C LEU A 89 -13.27 -4.84 16.75
N SER A 90 -13.20 -4.31 17.97
CA SER A 90 -14.39 -3.84 18.70
C SER A 90 -14.81 -2.42 18.30
N GLU A 91 -13.85 -1.55 18.02
CA GLU A 91 -14.11 -0.12 17.85
C GLU A 91 -14.27 0.30 16.40
N CYS A 92 -13.65 -0.43 15.47
CA CYS A 92 -13.69 -0.13 14.04
C CYS A 92 -14.62 -1.08 13.27
N SER A 93 -15.31 -1.99 13.96
CA SER A 93 -16.29 -2.88 13.34
C SER A 93 -17.54 -2.13 12.93
N VAL A 94 -18.07 -2.48 11.76
CA VAL A 94 -19.35 -2.00 11.26
C VAL A 94 -20.33 -3.16 11.27
N ALA A 95 -21.45 -2.99 11.98
CA ALA A 95 -22.56 -3.93 11.94
C ALA A 95 -23.25 -3.82 10.57
N THR A 96 -23.70 -4.96 10.03
CA THR A 96 -24.45 -5.01 8.77
C THR A 96 -25.85 -4.38 8.87
N ASP A 97 -26.36 -4.19 10.09
CA ASP A 97 -27.68 -3.62 10.35
C ASP A 97 -27.56 -2.24 10.99
N GLY A 98 -27.60 -1.22 10.15
CA GLY A 98 -27.98 0.15 10.51
C GLY A 98 -27.03 0.88 11.45
N GLU A 99 -26.11 1.66 10.89
CA GLU A 99 -25.52 2.77 11.64
C GLU A 99 -25.86 4.08 10.94
N GLY A 100 -26.90 4.73 11.48
CA GLY A 100 -27.29 6.07 11.12
C GLY A 100 -26.20 7.08 11.49
N ASP A 101 -25.98 8.01 10.56
CA ASP A 101 -25.76 9.45 10.78
C ASP A 101 -24.74 9.88 11.86
N LYS A 102 -23.74 9.06 12.17
CA LYS A 102 -22.53 9.60 12.82
C LYS A 102 -21.68 10.29 11.75
N PRO A 103 -21.33 11.58 11.91
CA PRO A 103 -20.45 12.27 10.98
C PRO A 103 -19.14 11.48 10.82
N GLU A 104 -18.61 11.44 9.59
CA GLU A 104 -17.43 10.62 9.24
C GLU A 104 -16.20 10.90 10.12
N GLU A 105 -16.12 12.07 10.76
CA GLU A 105 -15.04 12.43 11.70
C GLU A 105 -15.05 11.61 13.00
N ASP A 106 -16.22 11.18 13.48
CA ASP A 106 -16.36 10.42 14.75
C ASP A 106 -16.25 8.90 14.56
N GLN A 107 -16.07 8.46 13.31
CA GLN A 107 -16.03 7.06 12.94
C GLN A 107 -14.61 6.49 13.09
N LYS A 108 -14.40 5.72 14.17
CA LYS A 108 -13.15 4.99 14.41
C LYS A 108 -12.85 4.03 13.24
N SER A 109 -11.59 4.00 12.82
CA SER A 109 -11.11 3.21 11.70
C SER A 109 -9.71 2.68 11.95
N VAL A 110 -9.40 1.53 11.36
CA VAL A 110 -8.06 0.93 11.42
C VAL A 110 -7.15 1.69 10.47
N LEU A 111 -6.04 2.21 10.97
CA LEU A 111 -5.07 2.92 10.14
C LEU A 111 -4.08 1.94 9.48
N MET A 112 -3.98 2.00 8.15
CA MET A 112 -3.02 1.25 7.37
C MET A 112 -2.37 2.15 6.31
N HIS A 113 -1.27 1.71 5.70
CA HIS A 113 -0.74 2.36 4.50
C HIS A 113 -1.01 1.50 3.29
N LEU A 114 -1.46 2.13 2.21
CA LEU A 114 -1.55 1.54 0.88
C LEU A 114 -0.40 2.11 0.05
N VAL A 115 0.60 1.27 -0.20
CA VAL A 115 1.81 1.64 -0.92
C VAL A 115 1.69 1.17 -2.37
N PHE A 116 1.77 2.10 -3.31
CA PHE A 116 1.89 1.78 -4.72
C PHE A 116 3.37 1.61 -5.07
N GLN A 117 3.72 0.52 -5.74
CA GLN A 117 5.08 0.29 -6.21
C GLN A 117 5.07 0.18 -7.73
N SER A 118 5.78 1.10 -8.39
CA SER A 118 5.94 1.04 -9.83
C SER A 118 6.64 -0.25 -10.21
N SER A 119 6.07 -0.98 -11.16
CA SER A 119 6.61 -2.22 -11.72
C SER A 119 7.86 -2.00 -12.59
N GLN A 120 8.58 -0.88 -12.40
CA GLN A 120 9.99 -0.81 -12.78
C GLN A 120 10.74 -1.78 -11.87
N SER A 121 10.65 -3.04 -12.26
CA SER A 121 11.59 -4.08 -11.91
C SER A 121 12.96 -3.43 -12.03
N TYR A 122 13.66 -3.28 -10.91
CA TYR A 122 15.11 -3.18 -10.95
C TYR A 122 15.62 -4.56 -11.39
N ALA A 123 15.31 -4.95 -12.63
CA ALA A 123 16.08 -5.90 -13.37
C ALA A 123 17.45 -5.23 -13.52
N ASN A 124 18.39 -5.66 -12.68
CA ASN A 124 19.82 -5.47 -12.78
C ASN A 124 20.24 -4.60 -13.98
N LYS A 125 20.47 -3.30 -13.77
CA LYS A 125 21.58 -2.65 -14.48
C LYS A 125 22.88 -3.06 -13.80
N ALA A 126 23.16 -4.37 -13.86
CA ALA A 126 24.52 -4.85 -13.88
C ALA A 126 24.95 -4.80 -15.36
N ASP A 127 26.12 -4.23 -15.60
CA ASP A 127 26.75 -4.07 -16.91
C ASP A 127 26.21 -2.93 -17.80
N GLU A 128 26.54 -1.71 -17.42
CA GLU A 128 26.86 -0.67 -18.41
C GLU A 128 28.38 -0.74 -18.65
N PRO A 129 28.87 -1.33 -19.75
CA PRO A 129 30.26 -1.12 -20.13
C PRO A 129 30.39 0.34 -20.57
N ARG A 130 31.17 1.10 -19.78
CA ARG A 130 31.59 2.47 -20.08
C ARG A 130 32.01 2.63 -21.55
N PRO A 131 31.82 3.83 -22.14
CA PRO A 131 32.28 4.12 -23.48
C PRO A 131 33.80 3.95 -23.56
N THR A 132 34.22 3.22 -24.59
CA THR A 132 35.60 2.94 -24.99
C THR A 132 36.44 4.23 -24.99
N GLN A 133 37.25 4.44 -23.96
CA GLN A 133 38.35 5.41 -24.00
C GLN A 133 39.62 4.67 -24.43
N GLN A 134 40.11 5.03 -25.63
CA GLN A 134 41.46 4.70 -26.06
C GLN A 134 42.51 5.32 -25.11
N PRO A 135 43.70 4.68 -24.98
CA PRO A 135 44.65 5.01 -23.93
C PRO A 135 45.48 6.24 -24.32
N VAL A 136 45.44 7.28 -23.49
CA VAL A 136 46.52 8.26 -23.42
C VAL A 136 47.08 8.20 -22.02
N ALA A 137 48.26 7.60 -21.93
CA ALA A 137 49.08 7.57 -20.74
C ALA A 137 49.42 9.00 -20.34
N GLN A 138 49.08 9.39 -19.11
CA GLN A 138 49.86 10.36 -18.35
C GLN A 138 49.60 10.19 -16.86
N GLN A 139 50.71 10.03 -16.14
CA GLN A 139 50.83 9.95 -14.69
C GLN A 139 50.24 11.20 -14.03
N ASP A 140 49.56 11.04 -12.89
CA ASP A 140 50.04 11.60 -11.62
C ASP A 140 49.10 11.27 -10.45
N SER A 141 49.71 10.64 -9.44
CA SER A 141 49.53 10.81 -7.99
C SER A 141 48.18 11.35 -7.43
N CYS A 142 47.47 10.53 -6.64
CA CYS A 142 47.41 10.71 -5.18
C CYS A 142 46.46 9.71 -4.49
N CYS A 143 47.00 9.05 -3.47
CA CYS A 143 46.33 8.19 -2.50
C CYS A 143 45.35 8.96 -1.60
N CYS A 144 44.24 8.32 -1.23
CA CYS A 144 43.60 8.53 0.06
C CYS A 144 43.24 7.18 0.67
N THR A 145 44.12 6.67 1.53
CA THR A 145 43.84 5.58 2.47
C THR A 145 43.23 6.19 3.73
N VAL A 146 42.16 5.56 4.22
CA VAL A 146 41.44 5.90 5.45
C VAL A 146 42.34 5.62 6.66
N LEU A 147 42.40 6.56 7.61
CA LEU A 147 42.81 6.33 8.99
C LEU A 147 41.56 6.30 9.87
#